data_AF-A0A1Q9SFG1-F1
#
_entry.id   AF-A0A1Q9SFG1-F1
#
_cell.length_a   1.000
_cell.length_b   1.000
_cell.length_c   1.000
_cell.angle_alpha   90.00
_cell.angle_beta   90.00
_cell.angle_gamma   90.00
#
_symmetry.space_group_name_H-M   'P 1'
#
loop_
_entity.id
_entity.type
_entity.pdbx_description
1 polymer ?
#
loop_
_entity_poly.entity_id
_entity_poly.type
_entity_poly.pdbx_seq_one_letter_code
_entity_poly.pdbx_strand_id
1 'polypeptide(L)'
;MGPAVAASAPRIAGGAGEATRLPRGAARPAPRGERRAPAGATDDEAARALREIRAALADGARRALADIELALQRMRDGTYGRCRACDGRIAPAVLTAIPATTLCGACHPG
;
A
#
# COMPACT_ATOMS: atom_id res chain seq x y z
N MET A 1 -44.91 -11.14 -10.98
CA MET A 1 -44.32 -9.93 -10.35
C MET A 1 -43.82 -10.32 -8.96
N GLY A 2 -42.50 -10.47 -8.79
CA GLY A 2 -41.90 -11.01 -7.56
C GLY A 2 -41.80 -9.97 -6.43
N PRO A 3 -41.72 -10.39 -5.15
CA PRO A 3 -41.70 -9.47 -4.02
C PRO A 3 -40.33 -8.80 -3.85
N ALA A 4 -40.38 -7.54 -3.42
CA ALA A 4 -39.20 -6.72 -3.12
C ALA A 4 -38.47 -7.25 -1.87
N VAL A 5 -37.17 -7.51 -2.01
CA VAL A 5 -36.30 -7.87 -0.89
C VAL A 5 -35.89 -6.57 -0.19
N ALA A 6 -36.42 -6.34 1.01
CA ALA A 6 -35.99 -5.24 1.86
C ALA A 6 -34.60 -5.54 2.43
N ALA A 7 -33.57 -4.85 1.93
CA ALA A 7 -32.23 -4.91 2.48
C ALA A 7 -32.15 -4.02 3.74
N SER A 8 -32.25 -4.62 4.91
CA SER A 8 -31.98 -3.95 6.17
C SER A 8 -30.47 -3.77 6.35
N ALA A 9 -29.98 -2.54 6.18
CA ALA A 9 -28.61 -2.17 6.53
C ALA A 9 -28.46 -2.14 8.07
N PRO A 10 -27.36 -2.67 8.65
CA PRO A 10 -27.10 -2.50 10.07
C PRO A 10 -26.76 -1.03 10.37
N ARG A 11 -27.37 -0.49 11.42
CA ARG A 11 -27.03 0.81 11.98
C ARG A 11 -25.68 0.71 12.69
N ILE A 12 -24.65 1.26 12.07
CA ILE A 12 -23.33 1.40 12.70
C ILE A 12 -23.40 2.61 13.62
N ALA A 13 -23.42 2.39 14.93
CA ALA A 13 -23.37 3.46 15.92
C ALA A 13 -21.99 4.12 15.88
N GLY A 14 -21.97 5.40 15.50
CA GLY A 14 -20.78 6.25 15.56
C GLY A 14 -20.41 6.53 17.01
N GLY A 15 -19.40 5.82 17.50
CA GLY A 15 -18.73 6.14 18.77
C GLY A 15 -17.74 7.27 18.55
N ALA A 16 -18.00 8.39 19.22
CA ALA A 16 -17.21 9.61 19.19
C ALA A 16 -15.73 9.34 19.55
N GLY A 17 -14.84 9.93 18.76
CA GLY A 17 -13.41 9.92 19.00
C GLY A 17 -13.05 10.66 20.29
N GLU A 18 -12.43 9.94 21.22
CA GLU A 18 -11.65 10.58 22.28
C GLU A 18 -10.31 11.00 21.68
N ALA A 19 -10.21 12.28 21.32
CA ALA A 19 -8.96 12.89 20.91
C ALA A 19 -8.04 13.03 22.14
N THR A 20 -7.34 11.95 22.48
CA THR A 20 -6.29 11.98 23.51
C THR A 20 -5.23 12.98 23.09
N ARG A 21 -5.19 14.10 23.81
CA ARG A 21 -4.17 15.15 23.68
C ARG A 21 -2.79 14.55 23.97
N LEU A 22 -2.05 14.22 22.93
CA LEU A 22 -0.65 13.79 23.04
C LEU A 22 0.17 14.93 23.69
N PRO A 23 0.93 14.66 24.77
CA PRO A 23 1.81 15.66 25.37
C PRO A 23 2.92 16.03 24.39
N ARG A 24 3.14 17.34 24.20
CA ARG A 24 4.31 17.85 23.47
C ARG A 24 5.57 17.53 24.26
N GLY A 25 6.50 16.82 23.62
CA GLY A 25 7.87 16.67 24.10
C GLY A 25 8.13 15.40 24.92
N ALA A 26 8.25 14.26 24.24
CA ALA A 26 9.00 13.12 24.78
C ALA A 26 10.45 13.22 24.32
N ALA A 27 11.37 13.04 25.28
CA ALA A 27 12.82 13.21 25.15
C ALA A 27 13.44 12.49 23.95
N ARG A 28 14.47 13.10 23.35
CA ARG A 28 15.25 12.48 22.26
C ARG A 28 15.99 11.27 22.84
N PRO A 29 15.68 10.02 22.45
CA PRO A 29 16.45 8.89 22.94
C PRO A 29 17.89 9.00 22.42
N ALA A 30 18.86 8.74 23.32
CA ALA A 30 20.27 8.60 22.97
C ALA A 30 20.45 7.49 21.91
N PRO A 31 21.44 7.59 21.01
CA PRO A 31 21.66 6.57 20.00
C PRO A 31 21.97 5.22 20.67
N ARG A 32 21.12 4.23 20.41
CA ARG A 32 21.37 2.83 20.76
C ARG A 32 22.46 2.30 19.82
N GLY A 33 23.65 2.07 20.40
CA GLY A 33 24.71 1.17 19.93
C GLY A 33 25.20 1.35 18.49
N GLU A 34 26.47 1.75 18.33
CA GLU A 34 27.23 1.49 17.10
C GLU A 34 26.99 0.03 16.65
N ARG A 35 26.27 -0.15 15.54
CA ARG A 35 26.43 -1.36 14.75
C ARG A 35 27.88 -1.32 14.28
N ARG A 36 28.72 -2.24 14.78
CA ARG A 36 30.06 -2.46 14.26
C ARG A 36 29.93 -2.67 12.76
N ALA A 37 30.44 -1.72 11.97
CA ALA A 37 30.54 -1.89 10.53
C ALA A 37 31.31 -3.19 10.26
N PRO A 38 30.91 -4.00 9.25
CA PRO A 38 31.70 -5.14 8.84
C PRO A 38 33.13 -4.68 8.55
N ALA A 39 34.11 -5.32 9.19
CA ALA A 39 35.51 -4.97 9.02
C ALA A 39 35.89 -5.18 7.54
N GLY A 40 35.93 -4.08 6.78
CA GLY A 40 36.26 -4.09 5.35
C GLY A 40 35.50 -3.10 4.48
N ALA A 41 34.34 -2.58 4.91
CA ALA A 41 33.63 -1.55 4.14
C ALA A 41 34.24 -0.17 4.39
N THR A 42 34.69 0.49 3.34
CA THR A 42 35.05 1.91 3.40
C THR A 42 33.79 2.75 3.59
N ASP A 43 33.91 3.93 4.19
CA ASP A 43 32.78 4.87 4.32
C ASP A 43 32.15 5.18 2.94
N ASP A 44 32.95 5.19 1.88
CA ASP A 44 32.51 5.38 0.49
C ASP A 44 31.66 4.22 -0.04
N GLU A 45 32.04 2.98 0.27
CA GLU A 45 31.29 1.80 -0.12
C GLU A 45 29.95 1.72 0.63
N ALA A 46 29.96 2.02 1.93
CA ALA A 46 28.74 2.14 2.72
C ALA A 46 27.82 3.25 2.19
N ALA A 47 28.38 4.41 1.83
CA ALA A 47 27.62 5.52 1.25
C ALA A 47 27.03 5.15 -0.12
N ARG A 48 27.77 4.42 -0.97
CA ARG A 48 27.30 3.92 -2.26
C ARG A 48 26.14 2.96 -2.09
N ALA A 49 26.27 1.96 -1.23
CA ALA A 49 25.20 1.01 -0.94
C ALA A 49 23.92 1.72 -0.44
N LEU A 50 24.06 2.70 0.46
CA LEU A 50 22.92 3.47 0.93
C LEU A 50 22.25 4.31 -0.17
N ARG A 51 23.01 4.85 -1.14
CA ARG A 51 22.44 5.55 -2.29
C ARG A 51 21.63 4.60 -3.18
N GLU A 52 22.15 3.41 -3.44
CA GLU A 52 21.46 2.37 -4.24
C GLU A 52 20.16 1.93 -3.58
N ILE A 53 20.18 1.67 -2.26
CA ILE A 53 18.97 1.31 -1.49
C ILE A 53 17.94 2.43 -1.56
N ARG A 54 18.35 3.69 -1.36
CA ARG A 54 17.43 4.84 -1.45
C ARG A 54 16.83 4.98 -2.84
N ALA A 55 17.62 4.76 -3.89
CA ALA A 55 17.14 4.80 -5.27
C ALA A 55 16.08 3.71 -5.51
N ALA A 56 16.36 2.46 -5.09
CA ALA A 56 15.43 1.34 -5.22
C ALA A 56 14.11 1.58 -4.46
N LEU A 57 14.18 2.13 -3.24
CA LEU A 57 13.00 2.50 -2.46
C LEU A 57 12.18 3.60 -3.16
N ALA A 58 12.85 4.62 -3.69
CA ALA A 58 12.18 5.70 -4.40
C ALA A 58 11.53 5.21 -5.70
N ASP A 59 12.17 4.29 -6.43
CA ASP A 59 11.59 3.65 -7.61
C ASP A 59 10.37 2.80 -7.27
N GLY A 60 10.45 1.99 -6.21
CA GLY A 60 9.33 1.21 -5.72
C GLY A 60 8.14 2.09 -5.33
N ALA A 61 8.38 3.18 -4.61
CA ALA A 61 7.35 4.14 -4.23
C ALA A 61 6.70 4.81 -5.44
N ARG A 62 7.49 5.22 -6.45
CA ARG A 62 6.97 5.79 -7.70
C ARG A 62 6.08 4.80 -8.46
N ARG A 63 6.48 3.53 -8.55
CA ARG A 63 5.69 2.48 -9.20
C ARG A 63 4.37 2.24 -8.48
N ALA A 64 4.42 2.10 -7.14
CA ALA A 64 3.22 1.94 -6.33
C ALA A 64 2.24 3.11 -6.49
N LEU A 65 2.74 4.34 -6.53
CA LEU A 65 1.90 5.52 -6.76
C LEU A 65 1.24 5.48 -8.16
N ALA A 66 2.02 5.16 -9.19
CA ALA A 66 1.49 5.03 -10.55
C ALA A 66 0.41 3.92 -10.65
N ASP A 67 0.60 2.80 -9.95
CA ASP A 67 -0.40 1.72 -9.90
C ASP A 67 -1.70 2.17 -9.22
N ILE A 68 -1.59 2.94 -8.13
CA ILE A 68 -2.74 3.54 -7.44
C ILE A 68 -3.47 4.54 -8.35
N GLU A 69 -2.73 5.44 -9.00
CA GLU A 69 -3.30 6.43 -9.93
C GLU A 69 -4.03 5.74 -11.08
N LEU A 70 -3.44 4.68 -11.64
CA LEU A 70 -4.06 3.88 -12.69
C LEU A 70 -5.34 3.20 -12.19
N ALA A 71 -5.33 2.61 -11.00
CA ALA A 71 -6.52 2.00 -10.41
C ALA A 71 -7.65 3.04 -10.22
N LEU A 72 -7.33 4.24 -9.74
CA LEU A 72 -8.28 5.34 -9.60
C LEU A 72 -8.82 5.83 -10.96
N GLN A 73 -7.98 5.91 -11.99
CA GLN A 73 -8.45 6.21 -13.35
C GLN A 73 -9.44 5.14 -13.83
N ARG A 74 -9.12 3.87 -13.66
CA ARG A 74 -10.01 2.76 -14.06
C ARG A 74 -11.34 2.79 -13.31
N MET A 75 -11.37 3.27 -12.06
CA MET A 75 -12.63 3.48 -11.33
C MET A 75 -13.47 4.56 -12.01
N ARG A 76 -12.85 5.68 -12.41
CA ARG A 76 -13.53 6.76 -13.17
C ARG A 76 -14.04 6.27 -14.51
N ASP A 77 -13.26 5.45 -15.21
CA ASP A 77 -13.62 4.88 -16.50
C ASP A 77 -14.63 3.71 -16.40
N GLY A 78 -14.97 3.27 -15.18
CA GLY A 78 -15.86 2.13 -14.96
C GLY A 78 -15.26 0.77 -15.30
N THR A 79 -13.93 0.67 -15.46
CA THR A 79 -13.21 -0.55 -15.82
C THR A 79 -12.45 -1.19 -14.65
N TYR A 80 -12.55 -0.61 -13.45
CA TYR A 80 -11.94 -1.17 -12.24
C TYR A 80 -12.44 -2.60 -11.96
N GLY A 81 -11.53 -3.46 -11.51
CA GLY A 81 -11.82 -4.88 -11.27
C GLY A 81 -11.80 -5.77 -12.51
N ARG A 82 -11.36 -5.27 -13.67
CA ARG A 82 -11.03 -6.09 -14.86
C ARG A 82 -9.52 -6.27 -15.02
N CYS A 83 -9.10 -7.48 -15.36
CA CYS A 83 -7.71 -7.83 -15.62
C CYS A 83 -7.23 -7.20 -16.93
N ARG A 84 -6.09 -6.51 -16.94
CA ARG A 84 -5.52 -5.92 -18.16
C ARG A 84 -4.98 -6.95 -19.17
N ALA A 85 -4.68 -8.16 -18.73
CA ALA A 85 -4.11 -9.20 -19.58
C ALA A 85 -5.17 -10.06 -20.27
N CYS A 86 -6.23 -10.44 -19.56
CA CYS A 86 -7.26 -11.37 -20.08
C CYS A 86 -8.68 -10.77 -20.11
N ASP A 87 -8.85 -9.52 -19.69
CA ASP A 87 -10.14 -8.82 -19.53
C ASP A 87 -11.17 -9.47 -18.58
N GLY A 88 -10.80 -10.58 -17.94
CA GLY A 88 -11.59 -11.27 -16.93
C GLY A 88 -11.76 -10.45 -15.64
N ARG A 89 -12.78 -10.79 -14.85
CA ARG A 89 -13.00 -10.16 -13.54
C ARG A 89 -11.92 -10.56 -12.55
N ILE A 90 -11.40 -9.58 -11.82
CA ILE A 90 -10.49 -9.80 -10.69
C ILE A 90 -11.35 -10.16 -9.47
N ALA A 91 -10.95 -11.21 -8.75
CA ALA A 91 -11.68 -11.66 -7.57
C ALA A 91 -11.76 -10.54 -6.51
N PRO A 92 -12.92 -10.28 -5.90
CA PRO A 92 -13.07 -9.24 -4.88
C PRO A 92 -12.08 -9.40 -3.72
N ALA A 93 -11.80 -10.63 -3.28
CA ALA A 93 -10.82 -10.90 -2.23
C ALA A 93 -9.41 -10.38 -2.57
N VAL A 94 -9.01 -10.46 -3.85
CA VAL A 94 -7.73 -9.93 -4.33
C VAL A 94 -7.74 -8.40 -4.33
N LEU A 95 -8.82 -7.77 -4.80
CA LEU A 95 -8.95 -6.30 -4.79
C LEU A 95 -9.04 -5.74 -3.36
N THR A 96 -9.62 -6.48 -2.42
CA THR A 96 -9.63 -6.09 -1.00
C THR A 96 -8.24 -6.13 -0.39
N ALA A 97 -7.43 -7.14 -0.76
CA ALA A 97 -6.05 -7.27 -0.27
C ALA A 97 -5.09 -6.28 -0.94
N ILE A 98 -5.22 -6.09 -2.26
CA ILE A 98 -4.35 -5.26 -3.09
C ILE A 98 -5.21 -4.43 -4.06
N PRO A 99 -5.76 -3.29 -3.64
CA PRO A 99 -6.69 -2.50 -4.46
C PRO A 99 -6.07 -1.93 -5.74
N ALA A 100 -4.75 -1.70 -5.74
CA ALA A 100 -4.06 -1.16 -6.91
C ALA A 100 -3.77 -2.22 -8.00
N THR A 101 -4.08 -3.50 -7.76
CA THR A 101 -3.78 -4.55 -8.75
C THR A 101 -4.61 -4.38 -10.02
N THR A 102 -3.96 -4.60 -11.15
CA THR A 102 -4.60 -4.59 -12.48
C THR A 102 -4.60 -5.96 -13.15
N LEU A 103 -4.13 -7.00 -12.46
CA LEU A 103 -4.06 -8.37 -12.94
C LEU A 103 -4.84 -9.30 -11.99
N CYS A 104 -5.48 -10.33 -12.56
CA CYS A 104 -6.06 -11.40 -11.76
C CYS A 104 -4.97 -12.36 -11.25
N GLY A 105 -5.29 -13.15 -10.23
CA GLY A 105 -4.32 -14.10 -9.64
C GLY A 105 -3.77 -15.14 -10.64
N ALA A 106 -4.51 -15.47 -11.69
CA ALA A 106 -4.05 -16.36 -12.76
C ALA A 106 -3.07 -15.70 -13.74
N CYS A 107 -3.11 -14.37 -13.88
CA CYS A 107 -2.23 -13.61 -14.76
C CYS A 107 -1.06 -12.97 -14.02
N HIS A 108 -1.05 -13.00 -12.68
CA HIS A 108 0.08 -12.50 -11.91
C HIS A 108 1.26 -13.47 -12.11
N PRO A 109 2.43 -12.99 -12.57
CA PRO A 109 3.62 -13.82 -12.59
C PRO A 109 4.03 -14.12 -11.15
N GLY A 110 4.19 -15.41 -10.83
CA GLY A 110 4.70 -15.89 -9.54
C GLY A 110 6.20 -15.69 -9.40
#